data_AF-A0A1M6N4I6-F1
#
_entry.id   AF-A0A1M6N4I6-F1
#
_cell.length_a   1.000
_cell.length_b   1.000
_cell.length_c   1.000
_cell.angle_alpha   90.00
_cell.angle_beta   90.00
_cell.angle_gamma   90.00
#
_symmetry.space_group_name_H-M   'P 1'
#
loop_
_entity.id
_entity.type
_entity.pdbx_description
1 polymer ?
#
loop_
_entity_poly.entity_id
_entity_poly.type
_entity_poly.pdbx_seq_one_letter_code
_entity_poly.pdbx_strand_id
1 'polypeptide(L)' 'MIIERTDKEVIIRLQPSVNIEELQELANFFRYKEITSKYKTPQDEVDKLASDVNKNWYKKNRDDLLK' A
#
# COMPACT_ATOMS: atom_id res chain seq x y z
N MET A 1 -0.59 -23.96 -2.46
CA MET A 1 -0.65 -22.68 -1.72
C MET A 1 -1.31 -22.98 -0.39
N ILE A 2 -0.59 -22.79 0.71
CA ILE A 2 -1.09 -23.05 2.06
C ILE A 2 -0.98 -21.73 2.81
N ILE A 3 -2.10 -21.29 3.39
CA ILE A 3 -2.15 -20.14 4.29
C ILE A 3 -2.41 -20.72 5.69
N GLU A 4 -1.48 -20.46 6.60
CA GLU A 4 -1.52 -20.92 7.98
C GLU A 4 -1.61 -19.70 8.89
N ARG A 5 -2.44 -19.77 9.93
CA ARG A 5 -2.54 -18.73 10.96
C ARG A 5 -2.15 -19.33 12.30
N THR A 6 -1.19 -18.72 12.96
CA THR A 6 -0.76 -19.05 14.32
C THR A 6 -1.20 -17.95 15.28
N ASP A 7 -0.90 -18.12 16.57
CA ASP A 7 -1.19 -17.11 17.60
C ASP A 7 -0.39 -15.79 17.41
N LYS A 8 0.68 -15.83 16.62
CA LYS A 8 1.61 -14.70 16.43
C LYS A 8 1.59 -14.13 15.02
N GLU A 9 1.34 -14.96 14.00
CA GLU A 9 1.56 -14.57 12.61
C GLU A 9 0.69 -15.36 11.61
N VAL A 10 0.66 -14.87 10.37
CA VAL A 10 0.07 -15.57 9.23
C VAL A 10 1.18 -15.94 8.26
N ILE A 11 1.34 -17.22 7.97
CA ILE A 11 2.37 -17.77 7.09
C ILE A 11 1.73 -18.12 5.74
N ILE A 12 2.25 -17.54 4.66
CA ILE A 12 1.82 -17.84 3.29
C ILE A 12 2.97 -18.59 2.60
N ARG A 13 2.75 -19.86 2.23
CA ARG A 13 3.75 -20.68 1.52
C ARG A 13 3.48 -20.67 0.03
N LEU A 14 4.48 -20.21 -0.74
CA LEU A 14 4.43 -20.06 -2.19
C LEU A 14 5.53 -20.89 -2.86
N GLN A 15 5.34 -21.20 -4.15
CA GLN A 15 6.36 -21.84 -4.96
C GLN A 15 7.51 -20.86 -5.24
N PRO A 16 8.76 -21.33 -5.40
CA PRO A 16 9.91 -20.45 -5.64
C PRO A 16 9.87 -19.74 -7.00
N SER A 17 8.95 -20.12 -7.89
CA SER A 17 8.75 -19.52 -9.20
C SER A 17 8.06 -18.16 -9.18
N VAL A 18 7.59 -17.70 -8.02
CA VAL A 18 6.86 -16.42 -7.89
C VAL A 18 7.85 -15.26 -7.82
N ASN A 19 7.55 -14.18 -8.53
CA ASN A 19 8.39 -12.98 -8.56
C ASN A 19 8.44 -12.31 -7.17
N ILE A 20 9.66 -12.10 -6.65
CA ILE A 20 9.90 -11.50 -5.34
C ILE A 20 9.43 -10.03 -5.30
N GLU A 21 9.55 -9.29 -6.39
CA GLU A 21 9.14 -7.88 -6.45
C GLU A 21 7.62 -7.74 -6.24
N GLU A 22 6.83 -8.58 -6.92
CA GLU A 22 5.37 -8.65 -6.74
C GLU A 22 4.99 -9.08 -5.31
N LEU A 23 5.76 -10.00 -4.71
CA LEU A 23 5.55 -10.39 -3.32
C LEU A 23 5.84 -9.27 -2.33
N GLN A 24 6.83 -8.43 -2.61
CA GLN A 24 7.13 -7.26 -1.79
C GLN A 24 5.99 -6.23 -1.86
N GLU A 25 5.37 -6.02 -3.02
CA GLU A 25 4.20 -5.15 -3.15
C GLU A 25 3.01 -5.67 -2.33
N LEU A 26 2.74 -6.98 -2.39
CA LEU A 26 1.72 -7.64 -1.57
C LEU A 26 2.01 -7.51 -0.07
N ALA A 27 3.26 -7.72 0.35
CA ALA A 27 3.67 -7.54 1.75
C ALA A 27 3.47 -6.10 2.21
N ASN A 28 3.80 -5.12 1.36
CA ASN A 28 3.57 -3.70 1.65
C ASN A 28 2.08 -3.38 1.79
N PHE A 29 1.22 -3.97 0.95
CA PHE A 29 -0.23 -3.83 1.06
C PHE A 29 -0.79 -4.41 2.37
N PHE A 30 -0.35 -5.62 2.76
CA PHE A 30 -0.72 -6.19 4.05
C PHE A 30 -0.28 -5.31 5.21
N ARG A 31 0.95 -4.77 5.14
CA ARG A 31 1.47 -3.85 6.16
C ARG A 31 0.64 -2.57 6.24
N TYR A 32 0.24 -2.02 5.10
CA TYR A 32 -0.68 -0.88 5.05
C TYR A 32 -2.01 -1.21 5.74
N LYS A 33 -2.61 -2.38 5.46
CA LYS A 33 -3.86 -2.82 6.09
C LYS A 33 -3.72 -3.05 7.60
N GLU A 34 -2.61 -3.59 8.06
CA GLU A 34 -2.32 -3.73 9.50
C GLU A 34 -2.26 -2.38 10.20
N ILE A 35 -1.51 -1.43 9.65
CA ILE A 35 -1.34 -0.11 10.25
C ILE A 35 -2.70 0.62 10.24
N THR A 36 -3.41 0.59 9.12
CA THR A 36 -4.70 1.28 8.96
C THR A 36 -5.84 0.62 9.73
N SER A 37 -5.76 -0.67 10.07
CA SER A 37 -6.80 -1.37 10.83
C SER A 37 -7.12 -0.73 12.19
N LYS A 38 -6.18 0.02 12.77
CA LYS A 38 -6.34 0.72 14.04
C LYS A 38 -7.07 2.06 13.92
N TYR A 39 -7.21 2.58 12.71
CA TYR A 39 -7.77 3.90 12.46
C TYR A 39 -9.13 3.75 11.78
N LYS A 40 -10.15 4.39 12.35
CA LYS A 40 -11.46 4.56 11.70
C LYS A 40 -11.54 5.97 11.16
N THR A 41 -10.88 6.22 10.04
CA THR A 41 -11.01 7.49 9.31
C THR A 41 -11.91 7.25 8.10
N PRO A 42 -12.91 8.13 7.86
CA PRO A 42 -13.71 8.09 6.64
C PRO A 42 -12.82 8.17 5.39
N GLN A 43 -13.12 7.36 4.37
CA GLN A 43 -12.32 7.28 3.14
C GLN A 43 -12.25 8.63 2.41
N ASP A 44 -13.32 9.43 2.50
CA ASP A 44 -13.41 10.76 1.91
C ASP A 44 -12.38 11.75 2.47
N GLU A 45 -12.03 11.66 3.76
CA GLU A 45 -10.98 12.50 4.33
C GLU A 45 -9.58 12.10 3.81
N VAL A 46 -9.34 10.81 3.66
CA VAL A 46 -8.08 10.29 3.10
C VAL A 46 -7.94 10.69 1.64
N ASP A 47 -9.03 10.57 0.86
CA ASP A 47 -9.06 10.95 -0.55
C ASP A 47 -8.86 12.45 -0.73
N LYS A 48 -9.45 13.27 0.15
CA LYS A 48 -9.25 14.73 0.15
C LYS A 48 -7.79 15.07 0.40
N LEU A 49 -7.16 14.48 1.41
CA LEU A 49 -5.74 14.67 1.70
C LEU A 49 -4.87 14.24 0.52
N ALA A 50 -5.11 13.06 -0.06
CA ALA A 50 -4.37 12.56 -1.21
C ALA A 50 -4.50 13.48 -2.44
N SER A 51 -5.71 13.98 -2.71
CA SER A 51 -5.98 14.94 -3.78
C SER A 51 -5.20 16.23 -3.58
N ASP A 52 -5.18 16.77 -2.36
CA ASP A 52 -4.50 18.02 -2.05
C ASP A 52 -2.98 17.89 -2.11
N VAL A 53 -2.42 16.78 -1.63
CA VAL A 53 -0.99 16.45 -1.80
C VAL A 53 -0.64 16.35 -3.28
N ASN A 54 -1.44 15.64 -4.08
CA ASN A 54 -1.18 15.46 -5.50
C ASN A 54 -1.28 16.79 -6.27
N LYS A 55 -2.27 17.63 -5.98
CA LYS A 55 -2.37 18.99 -6.57
C LYS A 55 -1.14 19.83 -6.25
N ASN A 56 -0.67 19.80 -5.01
CA ASN A 56 0.51 20.56 -4.60
C ASN A 56 1.78 20.04 -5.27
N TRP A 57 1.96 18.72 -5.34
CA TRP A 57 3.06 18.11 -6.05
C TRP A 57 3.02 18.45 -7.54
N TYR A 58 1.86 18.29 -8.19
CA TYR A 58 1.71 18.61 -9.61
C TYR A 58 2.01 20.08 -9.89
N LYS A 59 1.46 21.02 -9.11
CA LYS A 59 1.78 22.45 -9.25
C LYS A 59 3.28 22.74 -9.15
N LYS A 60 4.00 22.06 -8.25
CA LYS A 60 5.43 22.24 -8.05
C LYS A 60 6.27 21.68 -9.21
N ASN A 61 5.84 20.59 -9.83
CA ASN A 61 6.63 19.85 -10.82
C ASN A 61 6.12 20.00 -12.26
N ARG A 62 5.00 20.71 -12.47
CA ARG A 62 4.33 20.84 -13.78
C ARG A 62 5.26 21.34 -14.88
N ASP A 63 6.11 22.31 -14.57
CA ASP A 63 6.98 22.94 -15.58
C ASP A 63 8.09 22.01 -16.07
N ASP A 64 8.51 21.04 -15.26
CA ASP A 64 9.48 20.02 -15.66
C ASP A 64 8.81 18.85 -16.38
N LEU A 65 7.53 18.57 -16.10
CA LEU A 65 6.75 17.52 -16.77
C LEU A 65 6.23 17.92 -18.17
N LEU A 66 6.17 19.22 -18.48
CA LEU A 66 5.67 19.75 -19.75
C LEU A 66 6.78 20.22 -20.72
N LYS A 67 8.04 19.94 -20.40
CA LYS A 67 9.18 20.07 -21.31
C LYS A 67 9.34 18.79 -22.13
#